data_AF-A0A922SMC5-F1
#
_entry.id   AF-A0A922SMC5-F1
#
_cell.length_a   1.000
_cell.length_b   1.000
_cell.length_c   1.000
_cell.angle_alpha   90.00
_cell.angle_beta   90.00
_cell.angle_gamma   90.00
#
_symmetry.space_group_name_H-M   'P 1'
#
loop_
_entity.id
_entity.type
_entity.pdbx_description
1 polymer ?
#
loop_
_entity_poly.entity_id
_entity_poly.type
_entity_poly.pdbx_seq_one_letter_code
_entity_poly.pdbx_strand_id
1 'polypeptide(L)'
;MSACNVEVIKQVGRYYNVSVGTVCFNTDKVLTTVINKQSIEGFATIVLKLASLSGLQLSQEERLLSYQWLEHIAMYANQAAANPVFALGFLKDINKALEKTTYLTGQKLNVTDVAAYYVLYPLINSNPITGLPPLPKQILPHQLKNISLDKAIVYHPQPFAFPGYPVVVYL
;
A
#
# COMPACT_ATOMS: atom_id res chain seq x y z
N MET A 1 -4.79 7.36 -15.18
CA MET A 1 -5.36 7.67 -13.85
C MET A 1 -4.22 7.69 -12.85
N SER A 2 -4.23 8.61 -11.88
CA SER A 2 -3.16 8.64 -10.87
C SER A 2 -3.35 7.52 -9.84
N ALA A 3 -2.28 6.82 -9.49
CA ALA A 3 -2.27 5.72 -8.52
C ALA A 3 -2.40 6.24 -7.07
N CYS A 4 -1.74 7.34 -6.73
CA CYS A 4 -1.91 8.06 -5.46
C CYS A 4 -3.03 9.09 -5.58
N ASN A 5 -4.27 8.64 -5.42
CA ASN A 5 -5.46 9.46 -5.67
C ASN A 5 -6.36 9.63 -4.44
N VAL A 6 -7.46 10.38 -4.64
CA VAL A 6 -8.48 10.67 -3.63
C VAL A 6 -9.08 9.39 -3.02
N GLU A 7 -9.27 8.34 -3.82
CA GLU A 7 -9.88 7.10 -3.34
C GLU A 7 -8.94 6.38 -2.36
N VAL A 8 -7.63 6.33 -2.66
CA VAL A 8 -6.64 5.75 -1.74
C VAL A 8 -6.67 6.44 -0.38
N ILE A 9 -6.70 7.78 -0.35
CA ILE A 9 -6.80 8.54 0.90
C ILE A 9 -8.06 8.17 1.67
N LYS A 10 -9.21 8.07 1.00
CA LYS A 10 -10.47 7.65 1.62
C LYS A 10 -10.39 6.24 2.20
N GLN A 11 -9.76 5.31 1.50
CA GLN A 11 -9.58 3.93 1.96
C GLN A 11 -8.68 3.86 3.20
N VAL A 12 -7.56 4.60 3.20
CA VAL A 12 -6.68 4.73 4.39
C VAL A 12 -7.45 5.32 5.57
N GLY A 13 -8.23 6.39 5.34
CA GLY A 13 -9.04 6.98 6.40
C GLY A 13 -10.08 6.03 6.99
N ARG A 14 -10.77 5.26 6.13
CA ARG A 14 -11.70 4.21 6.56
C ARG A 14 -11.00 3.14 7.39
N TYR A 15 -9.83 2.68 6.96
CA TYR A 15 -9.06 1.67 7.70
C TYR A 15 -8.72 2.12 9.13
N TYR A 16 -8.33 3.39 9.29
CA TYR A 16 -7.98 3.96 10.59
C TYR A 16 -9.16 4.58 11.35
N ASN A 17 -10.38 4.48 10.80
CA ASN A 17 -11.58 5.13 11.33
C ASN A 17 -11.38 6.63 11.61
N VAL A 18 -10.72 7.34 10.69
CA VAL A 18 -10.46 8.79 10.78
C VAL A 18 -11.15 9.54 9.64
N SER A 19 -11.68 10.73 9.96
CA SER A 19 -12.23 11.61 8.94
C SER A 19 -11.10 12.19 8.08
N VAL A 20 -11.22 11.99 6.77
CA VAL A 20 -10.23 12.49 5.80
C VAL A 20 -10.48 13.92 5.34
N GLY A 21 -11.59 14.53 5.77
CA GLY A 21 -12.01 15.85 5.30
C GLY A 21 -12.38 15.89 3.82
N THR A 22 -12.41 17.10 3.25
CA THR A 22 -12.63 17.29 1.81
C THR A 22 -11.30 17.10 1.09
N VAL A 23 -11.19 16.02 0.33
CA VAL A 23 -9.99 15.67 -0.46
C VAL A 23 -10.21 16.00 -1.93
N CYS A 24 -9.33 16.79 -2.52
CA CYS A 24 -9.38 17.20 -3.92
C CYS A 24 -7.97 17.39 -4.50
N PHE A 25 -7.86 17.76 -5.77
CA PHE A 25 -6.62 18.26 -6.36
C PHE A 25 -6.68 19.78 -6.41
N ASN A 26 -5.59 20.45 -6.03
CA ASN A 26 -5.46 21.90 -6.18
C ASN A 26 -5.15 22.30 -7.64
N THR A 27 -4.93 23.59 -7.90
CA THR A 27 -4.64 24.13 -9.24
C THR A 27 -3.39 23.50 -9.86
N ASP A 28 -2.41 23.13 -9.04
CA ASP A 28 -1.14 22.52 -9.46
C ASP A 28 -1.24 20.99 -9.57
N LYS A 29 -2.45 20.44 -9.47
CA LYS A 29 -2.75 19.00 -9.47
C LYS A 29 -2.08 18.25 -8.33
N VAL A 30 -1.79 18.93 -7.22
CA VAL A 30 -1.33 18.32 -5.98
C VAL A 30 -2.55 17.87 -5.18
N LEU A 31 -2.48 16.67 -4.61
CA LEU A 31 -3.53 16.14 -3.75
C LEU A 31 -3.57 16.95 -2.45
N THR A 32 -4.74 17.49 -2.12
CA THR A 32 -4.95 18.39 -0.99
C THR A 32 -6.16 17.93 -0.19
N THR A 33 -6.09 18.06 1.14
CA THR A 33 -7.23 17.90 2.03
C THR A 33 -7.34 19.03 3.04
N VAL A 34 -8.56 19.30 3.51
CA VAL A 34 -8.81 20.21 4.63
C VAL A 34 -9.23 19.40 5.86
N ILE A 35 -8.37 19.37 6.88
CA ILE A 35 -8.63 18.72 8.16
C ILE A 35 -8.39 19.73 9.28
N ASN A 36 -9.34 19.85 10.21
CA ASN A 36 -9.27 20.81 11.33
C ASN A 36 -8.99 22.25 10.88
N LYS A 37 -9.62 22.69 9.77
CA LYS A 37 -9.43 24.02 9.15
C LYS A 37 -8.01 24.30 8.62
N GLN A 38 -7.16 23.27 8.53
CA GLN A 38 -5.84 23.37 7.93
C GLN A 38 -5.84 22.69 6.57
N SER A 39 -5.30 23.38 5.56
CA SER A 39 -5.01 22.79 4.26
C SER A 39 -3.73 21.97 4.36
N ILE A 40 -3.77 20.73 3.89
CA ILE A 40 -2.65 19.79 3.92
C ILE A 40 -2.48 19.24 2.52
N GLU A 41 -1.27 19.33 2.00
CA GLU A 41 -0.96 19.01 0.61
C GLU A 41 0.09 17.89 0.53
N GLY A 42 -0.01 17.09 -0.54
CA GLY A 42 0.89 15.99 -0.82
C GLY A 42 0.41 14.66 -0.23
N PHE A 43 0.53 13.60 -1.02
CA PHE A 43 0.05 12.27 -0.64
C PHE A 43 0.68 11.77 0.66
N ALA A 44 2.01 11.80 0.79
CA ALA A 44 2.70 11.31 1.98
C ALA A 44 2.30 12.10 3.24
N THR A 45 2.27 13.43 3.15
CA THR A 45 1.88 14.32 4.25
C THR A 45 0.46 14.05 4.72
N ILE A 46 -0.48 13.87 3.79
CA ILE A 46 -1.88 13.55 4.11
C ILE A 46 -1.96 12.20 4.83
N VAL A 47 -1.33 11.15 4.29
CA VAL A 47 -1.34 9.81 4.89
C VAL A 47 -0.75 9.84 6.31
N LEU A 48 0.39 10.50 6.50
CA LEU A 48 1.00 10.65 7.83
C LEU A 48 0.14 11.47 8.79
N LYS A 49 -0.58 12.48 8.29
CA LYS A 49 -1.55 13.22 9.10
C LYS A 49 -2.67 12.31 9.58
N LEU A 50 -3.22 11.47 8.70
CA LEU A 50 -4.29 10.52 9.07
C LEU A 50 -3.83 9.57 10.17
N ALA A 51 -2.60 9.05 10.09
CA ALA A 51 -2.01 8.24 11.16
C ALA A 51 -1.91 8.99 12.49
N SER A 52 -1.50 10.26 12.46
CA SER A 52 -1.43 11.06 13.68
C SER A 52 -2.81 11.28 14.32
N LEU A 53 -3.87 11.35 13.52
CA LEU A 53 -5.25 11.52 13.99
C LEU A 53 -5.86 10.22 14.50
N SER A 54 -5.37 9.07 14.05
CA SER A 54 -5.85 7.76 14.52
C SER A 54 -5.28 7.38 15.90
N GLY A 55 -4.45 8.24 16.49
CA GLY A 55 -3.71 7.94 17.72
C GLY A 55 -2.53 6.99 17.53
N LEU A 56 -2.17 6.66 16.28
CA LEU A 56 -1.00 5.81 16.01
C LEU A 56 0.27 6.61 16.30
N GLN A 57 1.04 6.15 17.29
CA GLN A 57 2.36 6.70 17.54
C GLN A 57 3.40 5.93 16.73
N LEU A 58 4.07 6.66 15.84
CA LEU A 58 5.23 6.19 15.10
C LEU A 58 6.49 6.69 15.80
N SER A 59 7.49 5.84 15.93
CA SER A 59 8.84 6.28 16.31
C SER A 59 9.38 7.27 15.26
N GLN A 60 10.42 8.03 15.62
CA GLN A 60 11.05 8.95 14.67
C GLN A 60 11.57 8.20 13.43
N GLU A 61 12.16 7.03 13.62
CA GLU A 61 12.64 6.17 12.53
C GLU A 61 11.49 5.67 11.66
N GLU A 62 10.43 5.12 12.26
CA GLU A 62 9.24 4.66 11.53
C GLU A 62 8.61 5.79 10.72
N ARG A 63 8.57 7.01 11.27
CA ARG A 63 8.03 8.19 10.59
C ARG A 63 8.89 8.60 9.38
N LEU A 64 10.21 8.57 9.51
CA LEU A 64 11.12 8.91 8.41
C LEU A 64 11.06 7.85 7.30
N LEU A 65 11.07 6.57 7.67
CA LEU A 65 10.90 5.46 6.71
C LEU A 65 9.53 5.52 6.03
N SER A 66 8.47 5.85 6.80
CA SER A 66 7.13 6.05 6.25
C SER A 66 7.12 7.14 5.19
N TYR A 67 7.71 8.29 5.51
CA TYR A 67 7.81 9.40 4.56
C TYR A 67 8.56 8.98 3.29
N GLN A 68 9.72 8.32 3.44
CA GLN A 68 10.52 7.84 2.31
C GLN A 68 9.73 6.89 1.40
N TRP A 69 9.05 5.89 1.97
CA TRP A 69 8.28 4.93 1.19
C TRP A 69 7.06 5.56 0.52
N LEU A 70 6.34 6.43 1.22
CA LEU A 70 5.18 7.11 0.66
C LEU A 70 5.56 8.03 -0.50
N GLU A 71 6.67 8.75 -0.39
CA GLU A 71 7.21 9.58 -1.49
C GLU A 71 7.69 8.71 -2.67
N HIS A 72 8.43 7.63 -2.39
CA HIS A 72 8.87 6.69 -3.42
C HIS A 72 7.68 6.13 -4.21
N ILE A 73 6.62 5.72 -3.51
CA ILE A 73 5.38 5.21 -4.11
C ILE A 73 4.67 6.32 -4.90
N ALA A 74 4.52 7.52 -4.33
CA ALA A 74 3.86 8.64 -5.00
C ALA A 74 4.56 9.06 -6.29
N MET A 75 5.89 9.01 -6.30
CA MET A 75 6.72 9.38 -7.44
C MET A 75 6.61 8.36 -8.58
N TYR A 76 6.62 7.05 -8.28
CA TYR A 76 6.75 6.01 -9.30
C TYR A 76 5.47 5.26 -9.66
N ALA A 77 4.45 5.25 -8.80
CA ALA A 77 3.25 4.44 -9.02
C ALA A 77 2.47 4.84 -10.29
N ASN A 78 2.46 6.12 -10.66
CA ASN A 78 1.84 6.58 -11.91
C ASN A 78 2.57 6.03 -13.15
N GLN A 79 3.90 6.01 -13.11
CA GLN A 79 4.72 5.47 -14.21
C GLN A 79 4.58 3.94 -14.30
N ALA A 80 4.55 3.26 -13.14
CA ALA A 80 4.26 1.84 -13.07
C ALA A 80 2.86 1.49 -13.61
N ALA A 81 1.85 2.33 -13.36
CA ALA A 81 0.51 2.12 -13.92
C ALA A 81 0.48 2.23 -15.45
N ALA A 82 1.35 3.06 -16.03
CA ALA A 82 1.36 3.32 -17.47
C ALA A 82 2.30 2.40 -18.25
N ASN A 83 3.33 1.84 -17.62
CA ASN A 83 4.34 1.02 -18.27
C ASN A 83 4.56 -0.30 -17.52
N PRO A 84 4.07 -1.43 -18.07
CA PRO A 84 4.21 -2.75 -17.46
C PRO A 84 5.66 -3.22 -17.18
N VAL A 85 6.61 -2.87 -18.05
CA VAL A 85 8.04 -3.22 -17.86
C VAL A 85 8.61 -2.46 -16.67
N PHE A 86 8.28 -1.17 -16.56
CA PHE A 86 8.64 -0.35 -15.41
C PHE A 86 7.96 -0.85 -14.13
N ALA A 87 6.69 -1.24 -14.22
CA ALA A 87 5.94 -1.79 -13.09
C ALA A 87 6.62 -3.02 -12.50
N LEU A 88 7.13 -3.92 -13.35
CA LEU A 88 7.86 -5.10 -12.89
C LEU A 88 9.12 -4.72 -12.09
N GLY A 89 9.90 -3.75 -12.58
CA GLY A 89 11.09 -3.26 -11.86
C GLY A 89 10.72 -2.63 -10.52
N PHE A 90 9.74 -1.72 -10.53
CA PHE A 90 9.24 -1.05 -9.34
C PHE A 90 8.72 -2.02 -8.27
N LEU A 91 7.95 -3.04 -8.67
CA LEU A 91 7.44 -4.07 -7.76
C LEU A 91 8.56 -4.98 -7.24
N LYS A 92 9.59 -5.29 -8.06
CA LYS A 92 10.77 -6.03 -7.62
C LYS A 92 11.57 -5.28 -6.55
N ASP A 93 11.71 -3.96 -6.70
CA ASP A 93 12.41 -3.13 -5.71
C ASP A 93 11.67 -3.11 -4.36
N ILE A 94 10.33 -3.01 -4.39
CA ILE A 94 9.50 -3.13 -3.18
C ILE A 94 9.65 -4.52 -2.56
N ASN A 95 9.60 -5.58 -3.36
CA ASN A 95 9.77 -6.95 -2.88
C ASN A 95 11.14 -7.17 -2.22
N LYS A 96 12.20 -6.62 -2.82
CA LYS A 96 13.56 -6.68 -2.27
C LYS A 96 13.67 -5.99 -0.90
N ALA A 97 12.94 -4.91 -0.67
CA ALA A 97 12.90 -4.27 0.64
C ALA A 97 12.19 -5.14 1.70
N LEU A 98 11.13 -5.83 1.29
CA LEU A 98 10.37 -6.75 2.14
C LEU A 98 11.06 -8.11 2.35
N GLU A 99 12.15 -8.41 1.64
CA GLU A 99 12.92 -9.64 1.83
C GLU A 99 13.49 -9.74 3.26
N LYS A 100 13.85 -8.60 3.85
CA LYS A 100 14.51 -8.51 5.17
C LYS A 100 13.57 -8.02 6.28
N THR A 101 12.37 -7.59 5.93
CA THR A 101 11.45 -6.92 6.85
C THR A 101 10.02 -7.37 6.60
N THR A 102 9.23 -7.56 7.66
CA THR A 102 7.83 -7.98 7.51
C THR A 102 6.96 -6.84 6.95
N TYR A 103 7.35 -5.59 7.20
CA TYR A 103 6.68 -4.36 6.78
C TYR A 103 7.68 -3.36 6.23
N LEU A 104 7.20 -2.43 5.40
CA LEU A 104 8.06 -1.43 4.75
C LEU A 104 8.87 -0.59 5.73
N THR A 105 8.36 -0.41 6.95
CA THR A 105 8.99 0.38 8.00
C THR A 105 9.47 -0.48 9.18
N GLY A 106 9.64 -1.79 9.00
CA GLY A 106 10.19 -2.69 10.02
C GLY A 106 9.31 -3.89 10.35
N GLN A 107 9.03 -4.10 11.63
CA GLN A 107 8.36 -5.32 12.13
C GLN A 107 6.89 -5.13 12.52
N LYS A 108 6.36 -3.91 12.39
CA LYS A 108 4.99 -3.59 12.75
C LYS A 108 4.24 -2.95 11.58
N LEU A 109 3.02 -3.43 11.35
CA LEU A 109 2.09 -2.84 10.41
C LEU A 109 1.80 -1.38 10.77
N ASN A 110 1.92 -0.47 9.81
CA ASN A 110 1.49 0.92 9.99
C ASN A 110 0.85 1.53 8.75
N VAL A 111 0.64 2.84 8.81
CA VAL A 111 -0.09 3.59 7.78
C VAL A 111 0.55 3.48 6.40
N THR A 112 1.88 3.32 6.36
CA THR A 112 2.65 3.22 5.13
C THR A 112 2.30 1.94 4.38
N ASP A 113 2.24 0.81 5.09
CA ASP A 113 1.88 -0.47 4.48
C ASP A 113 0.43 -0.46 3.97
N VAL A 114 -0.49 0.16 4.73
CA VAL A 114 -1.90 0.28 4.35
C VAL A 114 -2.04 1.16 3.09
N ALA A 115 -1.36 2.30 3.05
CA ALA A 115 -1.37 3.17 1.88
C ALA A 115 -0.71 2.50 0.67
N ALA A 116 0.44 1.86 0.87
CA ALA A 116 1.14 1.09 -0.16
C ALA A 116 0.25 -0.01 -0.75
N TYR A 117 -0.46 -0.76 0.10
CA TYR A 117 -1.40 -1.78 -0.35
C TYR A 117 -2.43 -1.21 -1.34
N TYR A 118 -3.14 -0.15 -0.97
CA TYR A 118 -4.19 0.42 -1.83
C TYR A 118 -3.64 1.02 -3.13
N VAL A 119 -2.39 1.51 -3.14
CA VAL A 119 -1.73 2.03 -4.34
C VAL A 119 -1.25 0.89 -5.25
N LEU A 120 -0.64 -0.15 -4.68
CA LEU A 120 0.01 -1.22 -5.42
C LEU A 120 -0.97 -2.31 -5.89
N TYR A 121 -2.06 -2.54 -5.16
CA TYR A 121 -3.02 -3.59 -5.48
C TYR A 121 -3.54 -3.53 -6.93
N PRO A 122 -3.96 -2.37 -7.47
CA PRO A 122 -4.35 -2.26 -8.87
C PRO A 122 -3.20 -2.61 -9.84
N LEU A 123 -1.97 -2.22 -9.55
CA LEU A 123 -0.79 -2.49 -10.39
C LEU A 123 -0.47 -3.98 -10.48
N ILE A 124 -0.62 -4.69 -9.35
CA ILE A 124 -0.42 -6.13 -9.26
C ILE A 124 -1.54 -6.85 -10.04
N ASN A 125 -2.77 -6.36 -9.93
CA ASN A 125 -3.92 -6.98 -10.59
C ASN A 125 -4.01 -6.68 -12.10
N SER A 126 -3.44 -5.56 -12.57
CA SER A 126 -3.55 -5.12 -13.98
C SER A 126 -2.40 -5.58 -14.88
N ASN A 127 -1.32 -6.15 -14.35
CA ASN A 127 -0.16 -6.59 -15.14
C ASN A 127 -0.24 -8.09 -15.45
N PRO A 128 -0.58 -8.49 -16.69
CA PRO A 128 -0.49 -9.90 -17.14
C PRO A 128 0.94 -10.35 -17.45
N ILE A 129 1.97 -9.53 -17.15
CA ILE A 129 3.37 -9.80 -17.52
C ILE A 129 4.00 -10.91 -16.70
N THR A 130 3.39 -11.26 -15.58
CA THR A 130 3.80 -12.44 -14.88
C THR A 130 3.08 -13.61 -15.53
N GLY A 131 3.82 -14.62 -16.00
CA GLY A 131 3.30 -15.98 -16.14
C GLY A 131 2.87 -16.59 -14.80
N LEU A 132 2.59 -15.74 -13.80
CA LEU A 132 1.93 -16.08 -12.58
C LEU A 132 0.45 -16.23 -12.91
N PRO A 133 -0.20 -17.28 -12.36
CA PRO A 133 -1.63 -17.39 -12.49
C PRO A 133 -2.29 -16.10 -11.95
N PRO A 134 -3.46 -15.70 -12.47
CA PRO A 134 -4.27 -14.67 -11.85
C PRO A 134 -4.35 -14.96 -10.34
N LEU A 135 -4.24 -13.91 -9.51
CA LEU A 135 -4.29 -14.06 -8.05
C LEU A 135 -5.39 -15.07 -7.71
N PRO A 136 -5.07 -16.22 -7.09
CA PRO A 136 -6.09 -17.23 -6.85
C PRO A 136 -7.20 -16.59 -6.02
N LYS A 137 -8.46 -16.89 -6.38
CA LYS A 137 -9.63 -16.52 -5.57
C LYS A 137 -9.33 -16.84 -4.12
N GLN A 138 -9.67 -15.91 -3.23
CA GLN A 138 -9.56 -16.05 -1.77
C GLN A 138 -9.73 -17.51 -1.31
N ILE A 139 -8.62 -18.13 -0.90
CA ILE A 139 -8.61 -19.54 -0.46
C ILE A 139 -8.83 -19.54 1.05
N LEU A 140 -9.88 -20.23 1.50
CA LEU A 140 -10.22 -20.35 2.92
C LEU A 140 -9.26 -21.35 3.61
N PRO A 141 -8.98 -21.19 4.93
CA PRO A 141 -7.96 -21.98 5.64
C PRO A 141 -8.08 -23.51 5.51
N HIS A 142 -9.30 -24.03 5.34
CA HIS A 142 -9.55 -25.46 5.21
C HIS A 142 -9.11 -26.06 3.87
N GLN A 143 -8.84 -25.22 2.85
CA GLN A 143 -8.46 -25.65 1.51
C GLN A 143 -6.92 -25.76 1.33
N LEU A 144 -6.14 -25.38 2.34
CA LEU A 144 -4.66 -25.44 2.32
C LEU A 144 -4.10 -26.87 2.40
N LYS A 145 -4.87 -27.84 2.90
CA LYS A 145 -4.36 -29.19 3.20
C LYS A 145 -3.99 -30.04 1.98
N ASN A 146 -4.38 -29.65 0.77
CA ASN A 146 -4.30 -30.49 -0.44
C ASN A 146 -3.49 -29.86 -1.59
N ILE A 147 -2.66 -28.86 -1.32
CA ILE A 147 -1.90 -28.15 -2.37
C ILE A 147 -0.46 -28.68 -2.41
N SER A 148 -0.02 -29.19 -3.57
CA SER A 148 1.39 -29.55 -3.82
C SER A 148 2.25 -28.27 -3.87
N LEU A 149 3.39 -28.33 -3.19
CA LEU A 149 4.34 -27.21 -2.99
C LEU A 149 5.25 -26.94 -4.21
N ASP A 150 5.02 -27.61 -5.33
CA ASP A 150 5.86 -27.50 -6.54
C ASP A 150 5.51 -26.26 -7.41
N LYS A 151 4.66 -25.37 -6.88
CA LYS A 151 4.23 -24.10 -7.51
C LYS A 151 4.34 -22.97 -6.49
N ALA A 152 4.56 -21.74 -6.97
CA ALA A 152 4.69 -20.55 -6.14
C ALA A 152 3.55 -20.44 -5.12
N ILE A 153 3.90 -20.43 -3.83
CA ILE A 153 2.97 -20.31 -2.71
C ILE A 153 3.22 -18.98 -2.00
N VAL A 154 2.14 -18.21 -1.85
CA VAL A 154 2.09 -16.96 -1.10
C VAL A 154 1.97 -17.32 0.39
N TYR A 155 2.96 -16.94 1.20
CA TYR A 155 2.96 -17.14 2.65
C TYR A 155 2.97 -15.79 3.38
N HIS A 156 2.11 -15.66 4.40
CA HIS A 156 1.98 -14.49 5.27
C HIS A 156 2.71 -14.72 6.61
N PRO A 157 3.69 -13.89 7.01
CA PRO A 157 4.00 -13.67 8.41
C PRO A 157 3.01 -12.64 8.98
N GLN A 158 2.22 -13.03 9.98
CA GLN A 158 1.38 -12.10 10.77
C GLN A 158 2.24 -11.06 11.50
N PRO A 159 1.76 -9.81 11.70
CA PRO A 159 0.65 -9.46 12.62
C PRO A 159 -0.73 -9.10 12.00
N PHE A 160 -1.05 -9.54 10.78
CA PHE A 160 -2.41 -9.37 10.22
C PHE A 160 -3.44 -10.31 10.89
N ALA A 161 -3.90 -9.94 12.08
CA ALA A 161 -4.97 -10.62 12.80
C ALA A 161 -6.24 -9.75 12.81
N PHE A 162 -7.07 -9.87 11.77
CA PHE A 162 -8.54 -10.03 11.81
C PHE A 162 -8.99 -10.45 10.38
N PRO A 163 -10.02 -11.31 10.26
CA PRO A 163 -10.13 -12.28 9.18
C PRO A 163 -10.74 -11.65 7.92
N GLY A 164 -10.13 -11.88 6.76
CA GLY A 164 -10.93 -11.85 5.54
C GLY A 164 -10.30 -11.38 4.24
N TYR A 165 -9.06 -10.90 4.16
CA TYR A 165 -8.55 -10.41 2.86
C TYR A 165 -7.02 -10.64 2.67
N PRO A 166 -6.59 -11.31 1.58
CA PRO A 166 -5.18 -11.52 1.28
C PRO A 166 -4.54 -10.36 0.50
N VAL A 167 -3.28 -10.06 0.82
CA VAL A 167 -2.36 -9.22 0.04
C VAL A 167 -1.28 -10.13 -0.55
N VAL A 168 -1.00 -9.97 -1.84
CA VAL A 168 -0.11 -10.85 -2.60
C VAL A 168 1.16 -10.10 -2.99
N VAL A 169 2.33 -10.69 -2.73
CA VAL A 169 3.61 -10.30 -3.33
C VAL A 169 4.23 -11.58 -3.91
N TYR A 170 4.58 -11.55 -5.19
CA TYR A 170 5.26 -12.66 -5.87
C TYR A 170 6.70 -12.28 -6.23
N LEU A 171 7.59 -13.27 -6.13
CA LEU A 171 8.87 -13.35 -6.85
C LEU A 171 8.63 -13.70 -8.31
#